data_AF-A0A3D0M0U2-F1
#
_entry.id   AF-A0A3D0M0U2-F1
#
_cell.length_a   1.000
_cell.length_b   1.000
_cell.length_c   1.000
_cell.angle_alpha   90.00
_cell.angle_beta   90.00
_cell.angle_gamma   90.00
#
_symmetry.space_group_name_H-M   'P 1'
#
loop_
_entity.id
_entity.type
_entity.pdbx_description
1 polymer ?
#
loop_
_entity_poly.entity_id
_entity_poly.type
_entity_poly.pdbx_seq_one_letter_code
_entity_poly.pdbx_strand_id
1 'polypeptide(L)'
;MEQSKYLPFDYLIGYCNNDVTYLKPNPESIASYIVTEGINGDITITTPLDTALITTFGMFINKCPNQEFLRYELLPIIGAMQQQERTPETPEEYTFELSEIEELGDWDGEDESLDL
;
A
#
# COMPACT_ATOMS: atom_id res chain seq x y z
N MET A 1 5.93 13.34 1.64
CA MET A 1 5.56 13.52 3.08
C MET A 1 6.56 12.76 3.98
N GLU A 2 6.48 12.82 5.31
CA GLU A 2 7.40 12.04 6.19
C GLU A 2 6.97 10.56 6.29
N GLN A 3 7.92 9.64 6.19
CA GLN A 3 7.67 8.19 6.31
C GLN A 3 7.20 7.84 7.73
N SER A 4 6.28 6.87 7.84
CA SER A 4 5.86 6.39 9.15
C SER A 4 6.97 5.60 9.84
N LYS A 5 7.27 5.92 11.10
CA LYS A 5 8.19 5.12 11.94
C LYS A 5 7.68 3.70 12.21
N TYR A 6 6.39 3.43 11.96
CA TYR A 6 5.76 2.13 12.16
C TYR A 6 5.80 1.22 10.93
N LEU A 7 6.24 1.76 9.79
CA LEU A 7 6.29 1.07 8.50
C LEU A 7 7.75 1.02 8.00
N PRO A 8 8.53 0.01 8.39
CA PRO A 8 9.95 -0.12 8.05
C PRO A 8 10.17 -0.66 6.63
N PHE A 9 9.28 -0.33 5.70
CA PHE A 9 9.32 -0.77 4.30
C PHE A 9 9.62 0.43 3.41
N ASP A 10 10.20 0.20 2.24
CA ASP A 10 10.44 1.27 1.25
C ASP A 10 9.18 1.60 0.45
N TYR A 11 8.30 0.61 0.28
CA TYR A 11 7.00 0.71 -0.38
C TYR A 11 5.99 -0.27 0.22
N LEU A 12 4.72 -0.01 -0.06
CA LEU A 12 3.59 -0.92 0.17
C LEU A 12 2.91 -1.22 -1.17
N ILE A 13 2.09 -2.27 -1.20
CA ILE A 13 1.32 -2.64 -2.39
C ILE A 13 -0.17 -2.51 -2.06
N GLY A 14 -0.86 -1.60 -2.75
CA GLY A 14 -2.30 -1.41 -2.69
C GLY A 14 -3.00 -2.17 -3.81
N TYR A 15 -4.04 -2.91 -3.45
CA TYR A 15 -4.92 -3.63 -4.37
C TYR A 15 -6.34 -3.06 -4.28
N CYS A 16 -6.89 -2.65 -5.43
CA CYS A 16 -8.29 -2.24 -5.56
C CYS A 16 -8.82 -2.68 -6.92
N ASN A 17 -9.91 -3.45 -6.99
CA ASN A 17 -10.56 -3.85 -8.25
C ASN A 17 -9.64 -4.44 -9.35
N ASN A 18 -8.65 -5.26 -8.96
CA ASN A 18 -7.59 -5.83 -9.82
C ASN A 18 -6.50 -4.84 -10.26
N ASP A 19 -6.61 -3.56 -9.90
CA ASP A 19 -5.52 -2.60 -10.07
C ASP A 19 -4.54 -2.72 -8.90
N VAL A 20 -3.26 -2.54 -9.22
CA VAL A 20 -2.14 -2.61 -8.29
C VAL A 20 -1.44 -1.25 -8.29
N THR A 21 -1.23 -0.70 -7.10
CA THR A 21 -0.53 0.57 -6.90
C THR A 21 0.58 0.39 -5.88
N TYR A 22 1.81 0.77 -6.24
CA TYR A 22 2.93 0.79 -5.31
C TYR A 22 2.91 2.13 -4.58
N LEU A 23 2.81 2.09 -3.26
CA LEU A 23 2.59 3.28 -2.43
C LEU A 23 3.83 3.58 -1.59
N LYS A 24 4.14 4.87 -1.43
CA LYS A 24 5.07 5.30 -0.40
C LYS A 24 4.46 5.01 0.99
N PRO A 25 5.23 4.47 1.96
CA PRO A 25 4.75 4.04 3.28
C PRO A 25 4.61 5.22 4.24
N ASN A 26 3.83 6.22 3.85
CA ASN A 26 3.49 7.35 4.70
C ASN A 26 1.98 7.42 4.94
N PRO A 27 1.53 7.94 6.10
CA PRO A 27 0.13 7.93 6.49
C PRO A 27 -0.79 8.69 5.52
N GLU A 28 -0.26 9.76 4.91
CA GLU A 28 -1.00 10.64 4.00
C GLU A 28 -1.31 9.94 2.69
N SER A 29 -0.30 9.34 2.04
CA SER A 29 -0.44 8.56 0.81
C SER A 29 -1.41 7.40 1.01
N ILE A 30 -1.28 6.68 2.12
CA ILE A 30 -2.16 5.57 2.49
C ILE A 30 -3.60 6.06 2.69
N ALA A 31 -3.82 7.15 3.44
CA ALA A 31 -5.15 7.70 3.70
C ALA A 31 -5.82 8.19 2.41
N SER A 32 -5.09 8.93 1.59
CA SER A 32 -5.54 9.39 0.29
C SER A 32 -5.96 8.21 -0.59
N TYR A 33 -5.12 7.19 -0.72
CA TYR A 33 -5.42 6.01 -1.53
C TYR A 33 -6.69 5.31 -1.07
N ILE A 34 -6.86 5.13 0.25
CA ILE A 34 -8.07 4.52 0.80
C ILE A 34 -9.33 5.34 0.48
N VAL A 35 -9.27 6.66 0.59
CA VAL A 35 -10.44 7.53 0.40
C VAL A 35 -10.77 7.69 -1.09
N THR A 36 -9.78 7.75 -1.97
CA THR A 36 -10.01 7.91 -3.42
C THR A 36 -10.42 6.60 -4.06
N GLU A 37 -9.66 5.52 -3.83
CA GLU A 37 -9.91 4.23 -4.47
C GLU A 37 -10.98 3.41 -3.75
N GLY A 38 -11.21 3.66 -2.45
CA GLY A 38 -12.20 2.94 -1.67
C GLY A 38 -13.64 3.23 -2.08
N ILE A 39 -13.86 4.25 -2.93
CA ILE A 39 -15.15 4.50 -3.57
C ILE A 39 -15.44 3.45 -4.64
N ASN A 40 -14.39 2.90 -5.26
CA ASN A 40 -14.48 1.95 -6.36
C ASN A 40 -14.60 0.50 -5.85
N GLY A 41 -14.04 0.18 -4.68
CA GLY A 41 -14.08 -1.17 -4.12
C GLY A 41 -13.39 -1.31 -2.77
N ASP A 42 -13.35 -2.55 -2.26
CA ASP A 42 -12.60 -2.89 -1.05
C ASP A 42 -11.10 -2.92 -1.36
N ILE A 43 -10.30 -2.37 -0.46
CA ILE A 43 -8.86 -2.25 -0.61
C ILE A 43 -8.15 -3.23 0.30
N THR A 44 -7.07 -3.82 -0.21
CA THR A 44 -6.05 -4.50 0.59
C THR A 44 -4.71 -3.82 0.37
N ILE A 45 -4.07 -3.37 1.44
CA ILE A 45 -2.68 -2.86 1.42
C ILE A 45 -1.80 -3.88 2.11
N THR A 46 -0.70 -4.28 1.46
CA THR A 46 0.22 -5.31 1.91
C THR A 46 1.65 -4.79 2.03
N THR A 47 2.49 -5.56 2.73
CA THR A 47 3.95 -5.43 2.67
C THR A 47 4.47 -5.88 1.29
N PRO A 48 5.75 -5.61 0.95
CA PRO A 48 6.39 -6.18 -0.24
C PRO A 48 6.39 -7.72 -0.33
N LEU A 49 6.09 -8.42 0.78
CA LEU A 49 5.98 -9.88 0.84
C LEU A 49 4.51 -10.34 0.87
N ASP A 50 3.59 -9.53 0.34
CA ASP A 50 2.14 -9.79 0.27
C ASP A 50 1.47 -10.10 1.62
N THR A 51 2.07 -9.65 2.73
CA THR A 51 1.44 -9.77 4.04
C THR A 51 0.48 -8.61 4.26
N ALA A 52 -0.80 -8.90 4.47
CA ALA A 52 -1.84 -7.87 4.65
C ALA A 52 -1.58 -6.98 5.88
N LEU A 53 -1.44 -5.67 5.65
CA LEU A 53 -1.30 -4.64 6.68
C LEU A 53 -2.62 -3.93 6.95
N ILE A 54 -3.37 -3.57 5.90
CA ILE A 54 -4.64 -2.86 6.02
C ILE A 54 -5.64 -3.51 5.09
N THR A 55 -6.85 -3.72 5.56
CA THR A 55 -7.99 -4.07 4.71
C THR A 55 -9.11 -3.09 4.98
N THR A 56 -9.94 -2.84 3.98
CA THR A 56 -11.05 -1.89 4.09
C THR A 56 -12.39 -2.52 3.66
N PHE A 57 -13.48 -1.86 4.04
CA PHE A 57 -14.77 -1.95 3.37
C PHE A 57 -15.04 -0.60 2.72
N GLY A 58 -14.90 -0.54 1.40
CA GLY A 58 -14.78 0.72 0.66
C GLY A 58 -13.73 1.66 1.28
N MET A 59 -14.13 2.87 1.63
CA MET A 59 -13.26 3.88 2.26
C MET A 59 -13.01 3.69 3.77
N PHE A 60 -13.59 2.65 4.41
CA PHE A 60 -13.52 2.46 5.86
C PHE A 60 -12.57 1.32 6.25
N ILE A 61 -11.69 1.55 7.21
CA ILE A 61 -10.74 0.54 7.68
C ILE A 61 -11.48 -0.63 8.36
N ASN A 62 -11.23 -1.85 7.89
CA ASN A 62 -11.72 -3.10 8.46
C ASN A 62 -10.70 -3.71 9.43
N LYS A 63 -9.46 -3.91 8.98
CA LYS A 63 -8.37 -4.46 9.80
C LYS A 63 -7.08 -3.66 9.63
N CYS A 64 -6.37 -3.46 10.74
CA CYS A 64 -5.00 -2.98 10.76
C CYS A 64 -4.30 -3.55 12.02
N PRO A 65 -3.33 -4.48 11.91
CA PRO A 65 -2.69 -5.10 13.07
C PRO A 65 -1.93 -4.10 13.94
N ASN A 66 -1.31 -3.09 13.33
CA ASN A 66 -0.59 -2.05 14.05
C ASN A 66 -1.56 -0.97 14.55
N GLN A 67 -2.07 -1.18 15.77
CA GLN A 67 -3.06 -0.29 16.39
C GLN A 67 -2.50 1.09 16.75
N GLU A 68 -1.19 1.22 16.97
CA GLU A 68 -0.56 2.53 17.25
C GLU A 68 -0.51 3.38 15.99
N PHE A 69 -0.02 2.80 14.88
CA PHE A 69 -0.08 3.42 13.56
C PHE A 69 -1.51 3.82 13.19
N LEU A 70 -2.47 2.90 13.36
CA LEU A 70 -3.87 3.16 13.09
C LEU A 70 -4.40 4.37 13.87
N ARG A 71 -4.18 4.42 15.19
CA ARG A 71 -4.78 5.43 16.06
C ARG A 71 -4.10 6.79 15.97
N TYR A 72 -2.79 6.82 15.84
CA TYR A 72 -2.02 8.05 15.97
C TYR A 72 -1.64 8.68 14.63
N GLU A 73 -1.55 7.90 13.56
CA GLU A 73 -1.11 8.40 12.25
C GLU A 73 -2.22 8.30 11.20
N LEU A 74 -2.92 7.17 11.11
CA LEU A 74 -3.85 6.94 10.00
C LEU A 74 -5.28 7.47 10.24
N LEU A 75 -5.91 7.12 11.37
CA LEU A 75 -7.30 7.50 11.68
C LEU A 75 -7.55 9.01 11.70
N PRO A 76 -6.66 9.85 12.26
CA PRO A 76 -6.86 11.30 12.27
C PRO A 76 -6.95 11.88 10.85
N ILE A 77 -6.11 11.40 9.93
CA ILE A 77 -6.03 11.89 8.56
C ILE A 77 -7.24 11.39 7.77
N ILE A 78 -7.49 10.08 7.80
CA ILE A 78 -8.59 9.48 7.05
C ILE A 78 -9.94 10.02 7.52
N GLY A 79 -10.12 10.22 8.82
CA GLY A 79 -11.37 10.77 9.39
C GLY A 79 -11.66 12.18 8.89
N ALA A 80 -10.64 13.05 8.84
CA ALA A 80 -10.79 14.40 8.29
C ALA A 80 -11.15 14.38 6.80
N MET A 81 -10.57 13.45 6.01
CA MET A 81 -10.90 13.30 4.59
C MET A 81 -12.32 12.77 4.37
N GLN A 82 -12.73 11.76 5.13
CA GLN A 82 -14.08 11.18 5.06
C GLN A 82 -15.17 12.20 5.45
N GLN A 83 -14.86 13.14 6.34
CA GLN A 83 -15.76 14.23 6.75
C GLN A 83 -15.69 15.47 5.84
N GLN A 84 -14.88 15.44 4.77
CA GLN A 84 -14.65 16.58 3.87
C GLN A 84 -14.03 17.81 4.55
N GLU A 85 -13.43 17.62 5.72
CA GLU A 85 -12.64 18.67 6.41
C GLU A 85 -11.28 18.86 5.75
N ARG A 86 -10.83 17.83 5.01
CA ARG A 86 -9.60 17.82 4.22
C ARG A 86 -9.85 17.16 2.87
N THR A 87 -9.30 17.74 1.80
CA THR A 87 -9.32 17.10 0.47
C THR A 87 -8.19 16.06 0.40
N PRO A 88 -8.45 14.82 -0.08
CA PRO A 88 -7.39 13.86 -0.33
C PRO A 88 -6.41 14.41 -1.37
N GLU A 89 -5.12 14.33 -1.06
CA GLU A 89 -4.05 14.62 -2.01
C GLU A 89 -3.84 13.40 -2.94
N THR A 90 -3.22 13.58 -4.11
CA THR A 90 -2.84 12.44 -4.95
C THR A 90 -1.90 11.52 -4.17
N PRO A 91 -2.18 10.20 -4.06
CA PRO A 91 -1.28 9.28 -3.37
C PRO A 91 0.14 9.34 -3.95
N GLU A 92 1.15 9.41 -3.06
CA GLU A 92 2.54 9.30 -3.49
C GLU A 92 2.81 7.83 -3.87
N GLU A 93 2.98 7.59 -5.17
CA GLU A 93 3.37 6.30 -5.71
C GLU A 93 4.88 6.05 -5.56
N TYR A 94 5.25 4.79 -5.39
CA TYR A 94 6.64 4.35 -5.41
C TYR A 94 7.02 3.89 -6.81
N THR A 95 8.04 4.52 -7.38
CA THR A 95 8.65 4.11 -8.67
C THR A 95 9.93 3.35 -8.42
N PHE A 96 10.08 2.18 -9.06
CA PHE A 96 11.32 1.43 -9.07
C PHE A 96 12.33 2.14 -9.97
N GLU A 97 13.55 2.32 -9.48
CA GLU A 97 14.63 2.84 -10.31
C GLU A 97 15.16 1.72 -11.21
N LEU A 98 15.50 2.04 -12.47
CA LEU A 98 15.96 1.03 -13.45
C LEU A 98 17.16 0.22 -12.95
N SER A 99 18.02 0.81 -12.12
CA SER A 99 19.16 0.13 -11.52
C SER A 99 18.78 -1.02 -10.58
N GLU A 100 17.60 -0.96 -9.94
CA GLU A 100 17.12 -2.03 -9.05
C GLU A 100 16.59 -3.24 -9.84
N ILE A 101 16.16 -3.02 -11.08
CA ILE A 101 15.61 -4.06 -11.96
C ILE A 101 16.74 -4.88 -12.59
N GLU A 102 17.87 -4.26 -12.91
CA GLU A 102 19.04 -4.93 -13.50
C GLU A 102 19.70 -5.94 -12.54
N GLU A 103 19.55 -5.79 -11.22
CA GLU A 103 20.05 -6.75 -10.22
C GLU A 103 19.20 -8.03 -10.11
N LEU A 104 17.97 -8.03 -10.61
CA LEU A 104 17.08 -9.19 -10.61
C LEU A 104 17.36 -10.20 -11.74
N GLY A 105 18.56 -10.12 -12.33
CA GLY A 105 19.24 -11.12 -13.18
C GLY A 105 18.34 -11.99 -14.03
N ASP A 106 18.36 -11.77 -15.36
CA ASP A 106 17.70 -12.61 -16.38
C ASP A 106 17.50 -14.04 -15.90
N TRP A 107 16.26 -14.37 -15.50
CA TRP A 107 15.91 -15.71 -15.07
C TRP A 107 15.97 -16.62 -16.30
N ASP A 108 17.12 -17.26 -16.51
CA ASP A 108 17.31 -18.30 -17.51
C ASP A 108 16.59 -19.55 -17.01
N GLY A 109 15.33 -19.70 -17.40
CA GLY A 109 14.51 -20.86 -17.06
C GLY A 109 15.01 -22.19 -17.67
N GLU A 110 16.29 -22.55 -17.49
CA GLU A 110 16.88 -23.82 -17.88
C GLU A 110 16.78 -24.84 -16.72
N ASP A 111 15.74 -25.67 -16.84
CA ASP A 111 15.72 -27.15 -16.72
C ASP A 111 16.26 -27.85 -15.45
N GLU A 112 15.36 -28.53 -14.72
CA GLU A 112 15.57 -29.94 -14.36
C GLU A 112 14.26 -30.71 -14.59
N SER A 113 14.11 -31.20 -15.82
CA SER A 113 13.30 -32.37 -16.14
C SER A 113 13.72 -33.55 -15.24
N LEU A 114 12.92 -33.84 -14.22
CA LEU A 114 13.03 -35.09 -13.49
C LEU A 114 12.45 -36.21 -14.37
N ASP A 115 13.33 -36.93 -15.04
CA ASP A 115 13.00 -38.20 -15.70
C ASP A 115 12.41 -39.18 -14.66
N LEU A 116 11.14 -39.55 -14.87
CA LEU A 116 10.39 -40.55 -14.10
C LEU A 116 10.61 -41.97 -14.63
#